data_AF-A0A7Y5H6C0-F1
#
_entry.id   AF-A0A7Y5H6C0-F1
#
_cell.length_a   1.000
_cell.length_b   1.000
_cell.length_c   1.000
_cell.angle_alpha   90.00
_cell.angle_beta   90.00
_cell.angle_gamma   90.00
#
_symmetry.space_group_name_H-M   'P 1'
#
loop_
_entity.id
_entity.type
_entity.pdbx_description
1 polymer ?
#
loop_
_entity_poly.entity_id
_entity_poly.type
_entity_poly.pdbx_seq_one_letter_code
_entity_poly.pdbx_strand_id
1 'polypeptide(L)'
;MKDISEAINNLLNKFKIWVLLGGVVVITIAFTAPQFLFILIFPLFFGLFFYIFKSFVQPMMRSMDAQFGVKLPPEFDESQETTRDISRWDAILSCAQSKGGRLTAADVSIYFNVDLQTAEVRLDQCVESGHAELYVSQSGVKVYQFSHIISDDEKKHAEPI
;
A
#
# COMPACT_ATOMS: atom_id res chain seq x y z
N MET A 1 -63.10 -40.65 -16.77
CA MET A 1 -62.84 -39.68 -15.67
C MET A 1 -61.39 -39.66 -15.22
N LYS A 2 -60.65 -40.78 -15.24
CA LYS A 2 -59.23 -40.83 -14.83
C LYS A 2 -58.31 -39.93 -15.68
N ASP A 3 -58.53 -39.91 -17.00
CA ASP A 3 -57.67 -39.18 -17.94
C ASP A 3 -57.75 -37.64 -17.78
N ILE A 4 -58.92 -37.12 -17.39
CA ILE A 4 -59.12 -35.67 -17.16
C ILE A 4 -58.39 -35.21 -15.89
N SER A 5 -58.41 -36.02 -14.83
CA SER A 5 -57.68 -35.76 -13.58
C SER A 5 -56.17 -35.70 -13.80
N GLU A 6 -55.64 -36.61 -14.61
CA GLU A 6 -54.22 -36.68 -14.92
C GLU A 6 -53.75 -35.47 -15.76
N ALA A 7 -54.55 -35.06 -16.74
CA ALA A 7 -54.30 -33.86 -17.54
C ALA A 7 -54.28 -32.58 -16.69
N ILE A 8 -55.24 -32.43 -15.76
CA ILE A 8 -55.31 -31.28 -14.84
C ILE A 8 -54.11 -31.24 -13.91
N ASN A 9 -53.69 -32.38 -13.34
CA ASN A 9 -52.53 -32.43 -12.44
C ASN A 9 -51.23 -32.10 -13.16
N ASN A 10 -51.05 -32.55 -14.41
CA ASN A 10 -49.89 -32.21 -15.21
C ASN A 10 -49.84 -30.71 -15.54
N LEU A 11 -51.00 -30.10 -15.85
CA LEU A 11 -51.10 -28.66 -16.07
C LEU A 11 -50.74 -27.86 -14.81
N LEU A 12 -51.25 -28.28 -13.65
CA LEU A 12 -50.95 -27.67 -12.34
C LEU A 12 -49.47 -27.77 -11.96
N ASN A 13 -48.83 -28.92 -12.22
CA ASN A 13 -47.40 -29.09 -11.96
C ASN A 13 -46.55 -28.23 -12.88
N LYS A 14 -46.89 -28.13 -14.17
CA LYS A 14 -46.21 -27.22 -15.10
C LYS A 14 -46.34 -25.76 -14.65
N PHE A 15 -47.53 -25.36 -14.21
CA PHE A 15 -47.75 -24.01 -13.69
C PHE A 15 -46.92 -23.72 -12.44
N LYS A 16 -46.87 -24.65 -11.47
CA LYS A 16 -46.03 -24.51 -10.26
C LYS A 16 -44.54 -24.36 -10.61
N ILE A 17 -44.03 -25.15 -11.56
CA ILE A 17 -42.63 -25.06 -12.00
C ILE A 17 -42.34 -23.68 -12.60
N TRP A 18 -43.23 -23.15 -13.44
CA TRP A 18 -43.09 -21.81 -14.02
C TRP A 18 -43.11 -20.70 -12.97
N VAL A 19 -43.99 -20.80 -11.97
CA VAL A 19 -44.07 -19.83 -10.86
C VAL A 19 -42.79 -19.87 -10.01
N LEU A 20 -42.26 -21.07 -9.72
CA LEU A 20 -41.02 -21.22 -8.98
C LEU A 20 -39.82 -20.66 -9.76
N LEU A 21 -39.70 -20.96 -11.05
CA LEU A 21 -38.66 -20.41 -11.91
C LEU A 21 -38.73 -18.89 -11.99
N GLY A 22 -39.92 -18.32 -12.17
CA GLY A 22 -40.13 -16.87 -12.18
C GLY A 22 -39.70 -16.22 -10.86
N GLY A 23 -40.06 -16.82 -9.73
CA GLY A 23 -39.65 -16.34 -8.40
C GLY A 23 -38.12 -16.32 -8.21
N VAL A 24 -37.43 -17.38 -8.62
CA VAL A 24 -35.95 -17.47 -8.50
C VAL A 24 -35.26 -16.40 -9.35
N VAL A 25 -35.75 -16.13 -10.56
CA VAL A 25 -35.18 -15.10 -11.44
C VAL A 25 -35.33 -13.71 -10.82
N VAL A 26 -36.51 -13.37 -10.28
CA VAL A 26 -36.75 -12.07 -9.63
C VAL A 26 -35.84 -11.87 -8.42
N ILE A 27 -35.67 -12.90 -7.59
CA ILE A 27 -34.77 -12.85 -6.42
C ILE A 27 -33.31 -12.63 -6.87
N THR A 28 -32.88 -13.32 -7.92
CA THR A 28 -31.51 -13.22 -8.45
C THR A 28 -31.23 -11.80 -8.97
N ILE A 29 -32.18 -11.20 -9.68
CA ILE A 29 -32.05 -9.82 -10.19
C ILE A 29 -32.05 -8.82 -9.04
N ALA A 30 -32.94 -9.00 -8.05
CA ALA A 30 -33.01 -8.12 -6.88
C ALA A 30 -31.71 -8.13 -6.06
N PHE A 31 -31.01 -9.27 -6.02
CA PHE A 31 -29.74 -9.41 -5.30
C PHE A 31 -28.53 -8.87 -6.06
N THR A 32 -28.52 -9.01 -7.39
CA THR A 32 -27.37 -8.61 -8.24
C THR A 32 -27.38 -7.13 -8.61
N ALA A 33 -28.55 -6.54 -8.86
CA ALA A 33 -28.69 -5.12 -9.23
C ALA A 33 -27.98 -4.13 -8.27
N PRO A 34 -28.09 -4.24 -6.93
CA PRO A 34 -27.41 -3.30 -6.03
C PRO A 34 -25.88 -3.43 -6.07
N GLN A 35 -25.33 -4.62 -6.33
CA GLN A 35 -23.88 -4.82 -6.38
C GLN A 35 -23.23 -4.03 -7.53
N PHE A 36 -23.86 -4.01 -8.70
CA PHE A 36 -23.39 -3.21 -9.84
C PHE A 36 -23.42 -1.71 -9.55
N LEU A 37 -24.46 -1.24 -8.85
CA LEU A 37 -24.57 0.16 -8.45
C LEU A 37 -23.48 0.55 -7.45
N PHE A 38 -23.13 -0.35 -6.53
CA PHE A 38 -21.98 -0.15 -5.63
C PHE A 38 -20.67 -0.02 -6.39
N ILE A 39 -20.38 -0.90 -7.36
CA ILE A 39 -19.13 -0.84 -8.14
C ILE A 39 -18.99 0.50 -8.88
N LEU A 40 -20.10 1.04 -9.41
CA LEU A 40 -20.09 2.30 -10.15
C LEU A 40 -19.90 3.52 -9.24
N ILE A 41 -20.47 3.48 -8.03
CA ILE A 41 -20.47 4.61 -7.09
C ILE A 41 -19.26 4.59 -6.14
N PHE A 42 -18.72 3.41 -5.85
CA PHE A 42 -17.58 3.23 -4.95
C PHE A 42 -16.36 4.10 -5.28
N PRO A 43 -15.84 4.18 -6.52
CA PRO A 43 -14.66 5.00 -6.80
C PRO A 43 -14.90 6.50 -6.56
N LEU A 44 -16.12 7.00 -6.78
CA LEU A 44 -16.47 8.39 -6.49
C LEU A 44 -16.45 8.65 -4.98
N PHE A 45 -17.05 7.76 -4.19
CA PHE A 45 -17.02 7.86 -2.73
C PHE A 45 -15.61 7.70 -2.17
N PHE A 46 -14.82 6.78 -2.73
CA PHE A 46 -13.45 6.53 -2.31
C PHE A 46 -12.56 7.74 -2.59
N GLY A 47 -12.67 8.36 -3.77
CA GLY A 47 -11.96 9.60 -4.09
C GLY A 47 -12.37 10.76 -3.17
N LEU A 48 -13.67 10.94 -2.92
CA LEU A 48 -14.17 11.97 -2.01
C LEU A 48 -13.71 11.72 -0.56
N PHE A 49 -13.74 10.47 -0.12
CA PHE A 49 -13.25 10.05 1.20
C PHE A 49 -11.77 10.38 1.35
N PHE A 50 -10.93 10.02 0.37
CA PHE A 50 -9.50 10.35 0.39
C PHE A 50 -9.25 11.86 0.40
N TYR A 51 -10.04 12.64 -0.34
CA TYR A 51 -9.95 14.09 -0.36
C TYR A 51 -10.24 14.71 1.02
N ILE A 52 -11.31 14.27 1.68
CA ILE A 52 -11.66 14.72 3.04
C ILE A 52 -10.62 14.22 4.06
N PHE A 53 -10.22 12.95 3.96
CA PHE A 53 -9.24 12.33 4.85
C PHE A 53 -7.89 13.04 4.79
N LYS A 54 -7.42 13.43 3.59
CA LYS A 54 -6.20 14.23 3.43
C LYS A 54 -6.28 15.56 4.20
N SER A 55 -7.43 16.22 4.14
CA SER A 55 -7.68 17.49 4.85
C SER A 55 -7.70 17.31 6.37
N PHE A 56 -8.02 16.11 6.87
CA PHE A 56 -8.09 15.80 8.31
C PHE A 56 -6.77 15.25 8.88
N VAL A 57 -6.03 14.45 8.12
CA VAL A 57 -4.76 13.86 8.57
C VAL A 57 -3.62 14.88 8.65
N GLN A 58 -3.57 15.84 7.71
CA GLN A 58 -2.52 16.87 7.71
C GLN A 58 -2.43 17.68 9.02
N PRO A 59 -3.53 18.21 9.60
CA PRO A 59 -3.46 18.93 10.86
C PRO A 59 -3.15 18.03 12.06
N MET A 60 -3.52 16.75 12.01
CA MET A 60 -3.25 15.80 13.10
C MET A 60 -1.75 15.50 13.24
N MET A 61 -1.02 15.38 12.13
CA MET A 61 0.44 15.19 12.19
C MET A 61 1.17 16.39 12.81
N ARG A 62 0.68 17.63 12.61
CA ARG A 62 1.25 18.83 13.27
C ARG A 62 1.05 18.86 14.77
N SER A 63 0.08 18.11 15.30
CA SER A 63 -0.23 18.09 16.74
C SER A 63 0.64 17.11 17.52
N MET A 64 1.28 16.13 16.87
CA MET A 64 2.08 15.12 17.56
C MET A 64 3.46 15.67 17.96
N ASP A 65 4.01 16.63 17.22
CA ASP A 65 5.29 17.27 17.54
C ASP A 65 5.22 18.17 18.80
N ALA A 66 4.03 18.63 19.19
CA ALA A 66 3.84 19.55 20.31
C ALA A 66 3.67 18.83 21.68
N GLN A 67 3.32 17.54 21.70
CA GLN A 67 3.11 16.79 22.95
C GLN A 67 4.32 15.98 23.41
N PHE A 68 5.22 15.60 22.50
CA PHE A 68 6.52 15.10 22.89
C PHE A 68 7.42 16.31 23.07
N GLY A 69 7.59 16.77 24.31
CA GLY A 69 8.51 17.86 24.70
C GLY A 69 9.98 17.54 24.45
N VAL A 70 10.32 17.10 23.24
CA VAL A 70 11.67 17.08 22.71
C VAL A 70 12.01 18.55 22.50
N LYS A 71 12.64 19.14 23.51
CA LYS A 71 13.38 20.38 23.40
C LYS A 71 14.26 20.23 22.16
N LEU A 72 13.88 20.86 21.04
CA LEU A 72 14.70 20.81 19.84
C LEU A 72 16.10 21.22 20.28
N PRO A 73 17.15 20.42 19.98
CA PRO A 73 18.51 20.87 20.19
C PRO A 73 18.67 22.22 19.50
N PRO A 74 19.45 23.15 20.10
CA PRO A 74 19.61 24.49 19.56
C PRO A 74 19.89 24.40 18.07
N GLU A 75 19.08 25.16 17.32
CA GLU A 75 19.19 25.44 15.89
C GLU A 75 20.63 25.19 15.42
N PHE A 76 20.81 24.05 14.76
CA PHE A 76 22.10 23.61 14.28
C PHE A 76 22.60 24.71 13.34
N ASP A 77 23.70 25.36 13.73
CA ASP A 77 24.35 26.40 12.95
C ASP A 77 24.64 25.84 11.56
N GLU A 78 23.88 26.32 10.58
CA GLU A 78 23.83 25.89 9.18
C GLU A 78 25.17 26.14 8.44
N SER A 79 26.21 26.61 9.12
CA SER A 79 27.41 27.14 8.50
C SER A 79 28.58 26.15 8.33
N GLN A 80 28.59 24.94 8.91
CA GLN A 80 29.79 24.06 8.79
C GLN A 80 29.63 22.53 8.74
N GLU A 81 28.46 21.94 8.53
CA GLU A 81 28.37 20.47 8.41
C GLU A 81 28.27 19.99 6.97
N THR A 82 29.25 19.16 6.59
CA THR A 82 29.35 18.45 5.32
C THR A 82 28.18 17.48 5.21
N THR A 83 26.98 17.99 4.98
CA THR A 83 25.79 17.22 4.66
C THR A 83 26.07 16.51 3.36
N ARG A 84 26.52 15.25 3.48
CA ARG A 84 26.51 14.32 2.36
C ARG A 84 25.06 14.25 1.92
N ASP A 85 24.80 14.86 0.79
CA ASP A 85 23.48 15.09 0.18
C ASP A 85 22.70 13.77 0.07
N ILE A 86 21.95 13.39 1.13
CA ILE A 86 21.07 12.20 1.16
C ILE A 86 19.98 12.29 0.10
N SER A 87 19.74 13.48 -0.42
CA SER A 87 18.84 13.73 -1.54
C SER A 87 19.23 12.95 -2.79
N ARG A 88 20.49 12.50 -2.90
CA ARG A 88 20.96 11.71 -4.04
C ARG A 88 20.76 10.23 -3.77
N TRP A 89 19.82 9.67 -4.53
CA TRP A 89 19.55 8.25 -4.65
C TRP A 89 20.82 7.38 -4.73
N ASP A 90 21.82 7.80 -5.50
CA ASP A 90 23.11 7.11 -5.66
C ASP A 90 23.85 6.89 -4.33
N ALA A 91 23.69 7.82 -3.38
CA ALA A 91 24.34 7.73 -2.09
C ALA A 91 23.70 6.64 -1.23
N ILE A 92 22.36 6.55 -1.20
CA ILE A 92 21.62 5.51 -0.48
C ILE A 92 21.92 4.13 -1.06
N LEU A 93 21.98 4.01 -2.39
CA LEU A 93 22.40 2.79 -3.07
C LEU A 93 23.82 2.36 -2.68
N SER A 94 24.77 3.30 -2.63
CA SER A 94 26.14 3.01 -2.20
C SER A 94 26.20 2.50 -0.75
N CYS A 95 25.37 3.09 0.13
CA CYS A 95 25.21 2.63 1.50
C CYS A 95 24.64 1.20 1.53
N ALA A 96 23.59 0.92 0.76
CA ALA A 96 22.97 -0.39 0.66
C ALA A 96 23.96 -1.45 0.13
N GLN A 97 24.76 -1.11 -0.90
CA GLN A 97 25.82 -1.98 -1.42
C GLN A 97 26.81 -2.40 -0.33
N SER A 98 27.28 -1.44 0.48
CA SER A 98 28.24 -1.71 1.56
C SER A 98 27.69 -2.65 2.65
N LYS A 99 26.36 -2.79 2.74
CA LYS A 99 25.63 -3.60 3.73
C LYS A 99 24.95 -4.83 3.12
N GLY A 100 25.32 -5.22 1.88
CA GLY A 100 24.76 -6.41 1.23
C GLY A 100 23.29 -6.26 0.82
N GLY A 101 22.88 -5.04 0.46
CA GLY A 101 21.53 -4.73 -0.04
C GLY A 101 20.46 -4.62 1.05
N ARG A 102 20.84 -4.62 2.34
CA ARG A 102 19.91 -4.45 3.46
C ARG A 102 20.28 -3.21 4.26
N LEU A 103 19.30 -2.36 4.52
CA LEU A 103 19.48 -1.16 5.33
C LEU A 103 18.42 -1.06 6.41
N THR A 104 18.79 -0.54 7.56
CA THR A 104 17.87 -0.03 8.57
C THR A 104 17.93 1.50 8.61
N ALA A 105 16.93 2.15 9.21
CA ALA A 105 16.98 3.59 9.44
C ALA A 105 18.22 4.00 10.27
N ALA A 106 18.67 3.14 11.18
CA ALA A 106 19.88 3.35 11.97
C ALA A 106 21.15 3.32 11.11
N ASP A 107 21.25 2.39 10.15
CA ASP A 107 22.40 2.34 9.23
C ASP A 107 22.53 3.63 8.42
N VAL A 108 21.40 4.13 7.89
CA VAL A 108 21.34 5.37 7.11
C VAL A 108 21.63 6.59 7.98
N SER A 109 21.04 6.65 9.17
CA SER A 109 21.28 7.72 10.15
C SER A 109 22.77 7.85 10.49
N ILE A 110 23.45 6.72 10.77
CA ILE A 110 24.89 6.71 11.07
C ILE A 110 25.72 7.07 9.83
N TYR A 111 25.39 6.51 8.67
CA TYR A 111 26.19 6.68 7.46
C TYR A 111 26.18 8.13 6.94
N PHE A 112 25.03 8.80 7.06
CA PHE A 112 24.82 10.14 6.55
C PHE A 112 24.74 11.23 7.62
N ASN A 113 24.89 10.87 8.90
CA ASN A 113 24.77 11.78 10.04
C ASN A 113 23.45 12.57 10.04
N VAL A 114 22.33 11.86 9.92
CA VAL A 114 20.99 12.44 10.02
C VAL A 114 20.17 11.79 11.11
N ASP A 115 19.12 12.48 11.53
CA ASP A 115 18.19 11.93 12.49
C ASP A 115 17.48 10.68 11.95
N LEU A 116 17.06 9.83 12.88
CA LEU A 116 16.47 8.53 12.56
C LEU A 116 15.15 8.65 11.79
N GLN A 117 14.36 9.70 12.07
CA GLN A 117 13.06 9.93 11.44
C GLN A 117 13.25 10.36 9.97
N THR A 118 14.20 11.26 9.70
CA THR A 118 14.56 11.65 8.32
C THR A 118 15.09 10.45 7.55
N ALA A 119 15.94 9.62 8.16
CA ALA A 119 16.43 8.39 7.53
C ALA A 119 15.28 7.41 7.19
N GLU A 120 14.33 7.23 8.09
CA GLU A 120 13.15 6.39 7.88
C GLU A 120 12.25 6.92 6.76
N VAL A 121 11.94 8.21 6.76
CA VAL A 121 11.15 8.86 5.69
C VAL A 121 11.80 8.67 4.32
N ARG A 122 13.13 8.79 4.24
CA ARG A 122 13.85 8.58 2.98
C ARG A 122 13.79 7.13 2.53
N LEU A 123 13.94 6.17 3.43
CA LEU A 123 13.83 4.75 3.10
C LEU A 123 12.39 4.37 2.71
N ASP A 124 11.37 4.93 3.34
CA ASP A 124 9.97 4.74 2.98
C ASP A 124 9.69 5.27 1.57
N GLN A 125 10.24 6.43 1.20
CA GLN A 125 10.19 6.95 -0.19
C GLN A 125 10.81 5.98 -1.20
N CYS A 126 11.87 5.24 -0.82
CA CYS A 126 12.50 4.23 -1.67
C CYS A 126 11.58 3.02 -1.90
N VAL A 127 10.75 2.69 -0.91
CA VAL A 127 9.75 1.62 -1.02
C VAL A 127 8.57 2.07 -1.88
N GLU A 128 8.09 3.29 -1.66
CA GLU A 128 6.98 3.87 -2.46
C GLU A 128 7.33 4.00 -3.95
N SER A 129 8.60 4.27 -4.26
CA SER A 129 9.11 4.32 -5.64
C SER A 129 9.44 2.95 -6.23
N GLY A 130 9.29 1.87 -5.47
CA GLY A 130 9.53 0.50 -5.91
C GLY A 130 11.00 0.11 -6.02
N HIS A 131 11.90 0.88 -5.42
CA HIS A 131 13.34 0.57 -5.42
C HIS A 131 13.77 -0.33 -4.25
N ALA A 132 12.96 -0.40 -3.20
CA ALA A 132 13.20 -1.24 -2.03
C ALA A 132 11.93 -1.98 -1.59
N GLU A 133 12.11 -3.08 -0.87
CA GLU A 133 11.06 -3.83 -0.20
C GLU A 133 11.21 -3.66 1.31
N LEU A 134 10.11 -3.40 2.01
CA LEU A 134 10.10 -3.28 3.47
C LEU A 134 9.79 -4.63 4.12
N TYR A 135 10.67 -5.05 5.03
CA TYR A 135 10.52 -6.21 5.88
C TYR A 135 10.51 -5.78 7.35
N VAL A 136 9.62 -6.36 8.15
CA VAL A 136 9.63 -6.17 9.60
C VAL A 136 10.19 -7.44 10.24
N SER A 137 11.31 -7.31 10.94
CA SER A 137 11.92 -8.41 11.68
C SER A 137 11.05 -8.88 12.85
N GLN A 138 11.31 -10.08 13.37
CA GLN A 138 10.58 -10.61 14.53
C GLN A 138 10.74 -9.75 15.80
N SER A 139 11.81 -8.93 15.87
CA SER A 139 12.02 -7.96 16.95
C SER A 139 11.32 -6.62 16.72
N GLY A 140 10.58 -6.46 15.61
CA GLY A 140 9.84 -5.24 15.26
C GLY A 140 10.67 -4.18 14.53
N VAL A 141 11.95 -4.45 14.22
CA VAL A 141 12.81 -3.51 13.48
C VAL A 141 12.47 -3.57 11.98
N LYS A 142 12.27 -2.39 11.38
CA LYS A 142 12.12 -2.21 9.92
C LYS A 142 13.46 -2.41 9.20
N VAL A 143 13.45 -3.27 8.19
CA VAL A 143 14.60 -3.59 7.33
C VAL A 143 14.19 -3.38 5.88
N TYR A 144 14.96 -2.59 5.17
CA TYR A 144 14.73 -2.22 3.77
C TYR A 144 15.68 -3.03 2.89
N GLN A 145 15.13 -3.87 2.02
CA GLN A 145 15.87 -4.73 1.11
C GLN A 145 15.86 -4.13 -0.30
N PHE A 146 17.04 -3.89 -0.86
CA PHE A 146 17.21 -3.39 -2.21
C PHE A 146 17.61 -4.57 -3.12
N SER A 147 16.62 -5.24 -3.70
CA SER A 147 16.78 -6.49 -4.46
C SER A 147 17.46 -6.31 -5.82
N HIS A 148 17.45 -5.09 -6.37
CA HIS A 148 17.92 -4.78 -7.74
C HIS A 148 19.29 -4.11 -7.79
N ILE A 149 20.06 -4.17 -6.69
CA ILE A 149 21.43 -3.66 -6.70
C ILE A 149 22.29 -4.69 -7.41
N ILE A 150 22.42 -4.53 -8.73
CA ILE A 150 23.50 -5.16 -9.49
C ILE A 150 24.78 -4.68 -8.84
N SER A 151 25.57 -5.58 -8.27
CA SER A 151 26.85 -5.20 -7.70
C SER A 151 27.75 -4.69 -8.83
N ASP A 152 28.59 -3.69 -8.57
CA ASP A 152 29.58 -3.25 -9.57
C ASP A 152 30.52 -4.40 -9.99
N ASP A 153 30.63 -5.45 -9.18
CA ASP A 153 31.33 -6.69 -9.53
C ASP A 153 30.60 -7.51 -10.60
N GLU A 154 29.27 -7.60 -10.55
CA GLU A 154 28.45 -8.22 -11.61
C GLU A 154 28.49 -7.40 -12.91
N LYS A 155 28.47 -6.06 -12.79
CA LYS A 155 28.57 -5.16 -13.95
C LYS A 155 29.95 -5.25 -14.64
N LYS A 156 31.02 -5.53 -13.89
CA LYS A 156 32.37 -5.79 -14.45
C LYS A 156 32.52 -7.16 -15.12
N HIS A 157 31.67 -8.13 -14.78
CA HIS A 157 31.68 -9.48 -15.36
C HIS A 157 30.61 -9.69 -16.44
N ALA A 158 29.72 -8.72 -16.64
CA ALA A 158 28.78 -8.73 -17.75
C ALA A 158 29.51 -8.33 -19.05
N GLU A 159 29.95 -9.34 -19.82
CA GLU A 159 30.38 -9.10 -21.20
C GLU A 159 29.17 -8.66 -22.05
N PRO A 160 29.34 -7.68 -22.95
CA PRO A 160 28.30 -7.30 -23.89
C PRO A 160 28.02 -8.47 -24.84
N ILE A 161 26.75 -8.88 -24.92
CA ILE A 161 26.26 -9.86 -25.89
C ILE A 161 25.97 -9.16 -27.22
#